data_AF-A0A9E4KJG8-F1
#
_entry.id   AF-A0A9E4KJG8-F1
#
_cell.length_a   1.000
_cell.length_b   1.000
_cell.length_c   1.000
_cell.angle_alpha   90.00
_cell.angle_beta   90.00
_cell.angle_gamma   90.00
#
_symmetry.space_group_name_H-M   'P 1'
#
loop_
_entity.id
_entity.type
_entity.pdbx_description
1 polymer ?
#
loop_
_entity_poly.entity_id
_entity_poly.type
_entity_poly.pdbx_seq_one_letter_code
_entity_poly.pdbx_strand_id
1 'polypeptide(L)'
;MSDQGYARPELLATTEWLAEHIDDPNVRVVDCDPFDPYLRAHIKNAVGIRVHHYIKHPDYPSAPKEYPLVAEPDVMKELMESMGIGDDTLVVAYDNSGSLNSARFWWVLNYYGHTNVKVLNGGWKKWFDEGHPTSVDRPPDVGEVTFTPKTDDSLVCTLDYGVGQVGNDDTVFWDVRSDGEWDGSNDRGNARAGRIPGAIHLEWLNLLTDDRHRMFKPASELRSMLDAIGVTPDKNVVTY
;
A
#
# COMPACT_ATOMS: atom_id res chain seq x y z
N MET A 1 -12.17 11.38 -12.09
CA MET A 1 -11.08 10.40 -12.33
C MET A 1 -9.86 11.19 -12.78
N SER A 2 -8.67 10.93 -12.23
CA SER A 2 -7.47 11.65 -12.64
C SER A 2 -7.13 11.33 -14.11
N ASP A 3 -7.08 12.38 -14.94
CA ASP A 3 -6.86 12.30 -16.40
C ASP A 3 -5.39 12.04 -16.76
N GLN A 4 -4.69 11.28 -15.91
CA GLN A 4 -3.24 11.05 -15.99
C GLN A 4 -2.86 9.80 -16.80
N GLY A 5 -3.82 9.19 -17.49
CA GLY A 5 -3.58 8.10 -18.45
C GLY A 5 -3.25 6.73 -17.84
N TYR A 6 -3.52 6.52 -16.54
CA TYR A 6 -3.26 5.25 -15.87
C TYR A 6 -3.96 4.07 -16.57
N ALA A 7 -3.32 2.91 -16.59
CA ALA A 7 -3.92 1.69 -17.16
C ALA A 7 -5.11 1.19 -16.32
N ARG A 8 -5.09 1.46 -15.01
CA ARG A 8 -6.09 1.06 -14.02
C ARG A 8 -6.49 2.26 -13.15
N PRO A 9 -7.10 3.32 -13.73
CA PRO A 9 -7.38 4.56 -13.00
C PRO A 9 -8.39 4.35 -11.85
N GLU A 10 -9.18 3.28 -11.90
CA GLU A 10 -10.14 2.92 -10.87
C GLU A 10 -9.48 2.45 -9.56
N LEU A 11 -8.18 2.14 -9.54
CA LEU A 11 -7.45 1.83 -8.31
C LEU A 11 -7.08 3.08 -7.50
N LEU A 12 -7.24 4.27 -8.09
CA LEU A 12 -6.92 5.53 -7.43
C LEU A 12 -8.19 6.34 -7.17
N ALA A 13 -8.29 6.90 -5.98
CA ALA A 13 -9.22 7.97 -5.65
C ALA A 13 -8.47 9.32 -5.73
N THR A 14 -9.14 10.37 -6.23
CA THR A 14 -8.66 11.74 -6.04
C THR A 14 -9.26 12.29 -4.75
N THR A 15 -8.65 13.33 -4.18
CA THR A 15 -9.18 14.01 -2.98
C THR A 15 -10.54 14.65 -3.25
N GLU A 16 -10.76 15.16 -4.46
CA GLU A 16 -12.05 15.72 -4.87
C GLU A 16 -13.13 14.64 -4.93
N TRP A 17 -12.83 13.49 -5.54
CA TRP A 17 -13.77 12.36 -5.57
C TRP A 17 -14.09 11.88 -4.16
N LEU A 18 -13.08 11.73 -3.29
CA LEU A 18 -13.33 11.28 -1.92
C LEU A 18 -14.15 12.32 -1.15
N ALA A 19 -13.91 13.62 -1.33
CA ALA A 19 -14.71 14.67 -0.68
C ALA A 19 -16.19 14.62 -1.07
N GLU A 20 -16.51 14.26 -2.31
CA GLU A 20 -17.89 14.05 -2.78
C GLU A 20 -18.55 12.78 -2.22
N HIS A 21 -17.76 11.78 -1.80
CA HIS A 21 -18.23 10.45 -1.38
C HIS A 21 -17.96 10.17 0.11
N ILE A 22 -17.46 11.14 0.87
CA ILE A 22 -16.96 10.93 2.24
C ILE A 22 -18.05 10.49 3.23
N ASP A 23 -19.30 10.80 2.91
CA ASP A 23 -20.49 10.45 3.70
C ASP A 23 -21.30 9.30 3.06
N ASP A 24 -20.78 8.64 2.02
CA ASP A 24 -21.39 7.43 1.45
C ASP A 24 -21.25 6.26 2.45
N PRO A 25 -22.36 5.63 2.89
CA PRO A 25 -22.33 4.54 3.86
C PRO A 25 -21.57 3.29 3.37
N ASN A 26 -21.35 3.13 2.06
CA ASN A 26 -20.59 2.01 1.50
C ASN A 26 -19.08 2.30 1.39
N VAL A 27 -18.64 3.53 1.66
CA VAL A 27 -17.24 3.94 1.60
C VAL A 27 -16.63 3.89 2.98
N ARG A 28 -15.52 3.14 3.12
CA ARG A 28 -14.71 3.13 4.34
C ARG A 28 -13.34 3.72 4.08
N VAL A 29 -13.09 4.88 4.68
CA VAL A 29 -11.78 5.54 4.63
C VAL A 29 -10.87 4.95 5.71
N VAL A 30 -9.65 4.58 5.33
CA VAL A 30 -8.66 3.97 6.24
C VAL A 30 -7.38 4.78 6.25
N ASP A 31 -7.00 5.24 7.43
CA ASP A 31 -5.69 5.84 7.70
C ASP A 31 -4.68 4.73 8.00
N CYS A 32 -3.69 4.61 7.13
CA CYS A 32 -2.66 3.57 7.20
C CYS A 32 -1.38 4.00 7.91
N ASP A 33 -1.31 5.22 8.46
CA ASP A 33 -0.18 5.64 9.29
C ASP A 33 -0.22 5.00 10.70
N PRO A 34 0.86 5.15 11.48
CA PRO A 34 0.81 4.80 12.90
C PRO A 34 -0.38 5.46 13.60
N PHE A 35 -0.95 4.74 14.57
CA PHE A 35 -2.21 5.13 15.20
C PHE A 35 -2.15 6.48 15.95
N ASP A 36 -0.98 6.86 16.46
CA ASP A 36 -0.79 8.12 17.21
C ASP A 36 -1.04 9.38 16.36
N PRO A 37 -0.45 9.55 15.15
CA PRO A 37 -0.83 10.59 14.20
C PRO A 37 -2.34 10.66 13.91
N TYR A 38 -2.99 9.52 13.65
CA TYR A 38 -4.43 9.45 13.38
C TYR A 38 -5.25 10.08 14.51
N LEU A 39 -4.89 9.85 15.78
CA LEU A 39 -5.60 10.44 16.93
C LEU A 39 -5.51 11.97 17.00
N ARG A 40 -4.53 12.60 16.33
CA ARG A 40 -4.33 14.05 16.34
C ARG A 40 -5.17 14.77 15.30
N ALA A 41 -5.30 14.17 14.13
CA ALA A 41 -6.17 14.59 13.04
C ALA A 41 -6.18 13.50 11.96
N HIS A 42 -7.35 13.28 11.36
CA HIS A 42 -7.54 12.34 10.27
C HIS A 42 -8.63 12.84 9.32
N ILE A 43 -8.77 12.18 8.16
CA ILE A 43 -9.85 12.47 7.22
C ILE A 43 -11.18 12.17 7.92
N LYS A 44 -12.21 13.03 7.74
CA LYS A 44 -13.54 12.80 8.32
C LYS A 44 -14.02 11.36 8.04
N ASN A 45 -14.60 10.70 9.03
CA ASN A 45 -15.11 9.31 8.95
C ASN A 45 -14.04 8.20 8.78
N ALA A 46 -12.74 8.54 8.76
CA ALA A 46 -11.68 7.54 8.64
C ALA A 46 -11.51 6.69 9.90
N VAL A 47 -11.06 5.45 9.74
CA VAL A 47 -10.53 4.60 10.82
C VAL A 47 -9.03 4.45 10.73
N GLY A 48 -8.36 4.39 11.87
CA GLY A 48 -6.92 4.11 11.96
C GLY A 48 -6.61 2.63 12.15
N ILE A 49 -5.57 2.15 11.48
CA ILE A 49 -5.04 0.79 11.66
C ILE A 49 -4.36 0.66 13.03
N ARG A 50 -4.73 -0.37 13.80
CA ARG A 50 -4.24 -0.62 15.17
C ARG A 50 -3.15 -1.70 15.27
N VAL A 51 -2.72 -2.24 14.14
CA VAL A 51 -1.61 -3.19 14.04
C VAL A 51 -0.41 -2.53 13.37
N HIS A 52 0.68 -3.27 13.21
CA HIS A 52 1.85 -2.81 12.46
C HIS A 52 1.45 -2.34 11.05
N HIS A 53 2.03 -1.25 10.53
CA HIS A 53 1.68 -0.64 9.22
C HIS A 53 1.88 -1.58 8.00
N TYR A 54 2.69 -2.64 8.14
CA TYR A 54 2.79 -3.73 7.17
C TYR A 54 1.72 -4.82 7.28
N ILE A 55 0.72 -4.60 8.15
CA ILE A 55 -0.40 -5.49 8.47
C ILE A 55 0.11 -6.86 8.91
N LYS A 56 1.00 -6.82 9.91
CA LYS A 56 1.56 -8.01 10.55
C LYS A 56 0.65 -8.49 11.67
N HIS A 57 0.84 -9.72 12.12
CA HIS A 57 0.21 -10.23 13.33
C HIS A 57 0.43 -9.27 14.52
N PRO A 58 -0.54 -9.09 15.44
CA PRO A 58 -0.41 -8.21 16.61
C PRO A 58 0.86 -8.44 17.44
N ASP A 59 1.33 -9.69 17.52
CA ASP A 59 2.55 -10.07 18.26
C ASP A 59 3.86 -9.90 17.46
N TYR A 60 3.81 -9.40 16.22
CA TYR A 60 5.01 -9.12 15.43
C TYR A 60 6.06 -8.26 16.16
N PRO A 61 5.70 -7.19 16.92
CA PRO A 61 6.69 -6.38 17.63
C PRO A 61 7.52 -7.16 18.65
N SER A 62 6.95 -8.20 19.28
CA SER A 62 7.63 -9.04 20.27
C SER A 62 8.27 -10.29 19.64
N ALA A 63 7.73 -10.78 18.52
CA ALA A 63 8.16 -11.99 17.84
C ALA A 63 8.28 -11.81 16.30
N PRO A 64 9.15 -10.92 15.80
CA PRO A 64 9.19 -10.57 14.37
C PRO A 64 9.61 -11.74 13.46
N LYS A 65 10.32 -12.74 14.01
CA LYS A 65 10.71 -13.96 13.29
C LYS A 65 9.58 -14.96 13.15
N GLU A 66 8.61 -14.93 14.07
CA GLU A 66 7.44 -15.83 14.05
C GLU A 66 6.37 -15.32 13.07
N TYR A 67 6.29 -13.99 12.90
CA TYR A 67 5.31 -13.34 12.03
C TYR A 67 5.96 -12.54 10.88
N PRO A 68 6.76 -13.19 10.01
CA PRO A 68 7.57 -12.48 9.00
C PRO A 68 6.74 -11.90 7.85
N LEU A 69 5.51 -12.36 7.63
CA LEU A 69 4.64 -12.00 6.50
C LEU A 69 3.40 -11.22 6.97
N VAL A 70 2.36 -11.10 6.15
CA VAL A 70 1.08 -10.50 6.59
C VAL A 70 0.45 -11.33 7.71
N ALA A 71 -0.38 -10.68 8.52
CA ALA A 71 -1.24 -11.35 9.48
C ALA A 71 -2.08 -12.45 8.81
N GLU A 72 -2.34 -13.52 9.54
CA GLU A 72 -3.07 -14.73 9.12
C GLU A 72 -4.55 -14.43 8.81
N PRO A 73 -5.24 -15.29 8.05
CA PRO A 73 -6.62 -15.05 7.63
C PRO A 73 -7.60 -14.68 8.76
N ASP A 74 -7.54 -15.39 9.90
CA ASP A 74 -8.44 -15.13 11.03
C ASP A 74 -8.18 -13.76 11.67
N VAL A 75 -6.91 -13.40 11.83
CA VAL A 75 -6.50 -12.08 12.35
C VAL A 75 -6.89 -10.96 11.38
N MET A 76 -6.78 -11.21 10.08
CA MET A 76 -7.22 -10.28 9.05
C MET A 76 -8.72 -10.08 9.04
N LYS A 77 -9.49 -11.16 9.20
CA LYS A 77 -10.94 -11.09 9.37
C LYS A 77 -11.32 -10.21 10.56
N GLU A 78 -10.78 -10.51 11.74
CA GLU A 78 -11.06 -9.74 12.95
C GLU A 78 -10.68 -8.26 12.80
N LEU A 79 -9.52 -7.98 12.20
CA LEU A 79 -9.06 -6.62 11.95
C LEU A 79 -10.00 -5.86 11.00
N MET A 80 -10.37 -6.45 9.87
CA MET A 80 -11.26 -5.80 8.89
C MET A 80 -12.66 -5.56 9.46
N GLU A 81 -13.25 -6.56 10.13
CA GLU A 81 -14.56 -6.44 10.76
C GLU A 81 -14.56 -5.38 11.87
N SER A 82 -13.49 -5.30 12.67
CA SER A 82 -13.33 -4.25 13.71
C SER A 82 -13.27 -2.83 13.14
N MET A 83 -12.84 -2.70 11.88
CA MET A 83 -12.79 -1.44 11.15
C MET A 83 -14.07 -1.18 10.37
N GLY A 84 -15.01 -2.12 10.35
CA GLY A 84 -16.25 -1.98 9.60
C GLY A 84 -16.14 -2.29 8.12
N ILE A 85 -15.14 -3.08 7.73
CA ILE A 85 -14.90 -3.49 6.35
C ILE A 85 -15.46 -4.90 6.18
N GLY A 86 -16.50 -5.02 5.36
CA GLY A 86 -17.05 -6.30 4.91
C GLY A 86 -16.74 -6.59 3.45
N ASP A 87 -17.28 -7.69 2.95
CA ASP A 87 -17.03 -8.19 1.59
C ASP A 87 -17.36 -7.17 0.47
N ASP A 88 -18.42 -6.37 0.65
CA ASP A 88 -18.90 -5.40 -0.36
C ASP A 88 -18.40 -3.96 -0.14
N THR A 89 -17.70 -3.69 0.98
CA THR A 89 -17.25 -2.34 1.34
C THR A 89 -16.30 -1.77 0.28
N LEU A 90 -16.47 -0.51 -0.12
CA LEU A 90 -15.47 0.21 -0.90
C LEU A 90 -14.46 0.86 0.06
N VAL A 91 -13.23 0.34 0.07
CA VAL A 91 -12.16 0.86 0.91
C VAL A 91 -11.41 1.98 0.18
N VAL A 92 -11.13 3.08 0.87
CA VAL A 92 -10.24 4.15 0.40
C VAL A 92 -9.10 4.31 1.39
N ALA A 93 -7.94 3.77 1.05
CA ALA A 93 -6.73 3.80 1.86
C ALA A 93 -5.93 5.08 1.62
N TYR A 94 -5.46 5.71 2.68
CA TYR A 94 -4.54 6.85 2.59
C TYR A 94 -3.47 6.79 3.68
N ASP A 95 -2.42 7.59 3.49
CA ASP A 95 -1.42 7.86 4.51
C ASP A 95 -0.86 9.28 4.34
N ASN A 96 0.08 9.65 5.18
CA ASN A 96 0.91 10.84 5.11
C ASN A 96 2.35 10.52 4.67
N SER A 97 2.54 9.38 4.00
CA SER A 97 3.84 8.77 3.69
C SER A 97 4.02 8.52 2.19
N GLY A 98 3.35 9.30 1.33
CA GLY A 98 3.48 9.20 -0.13
C GLY A 98 2.88 7.91 -0.70
N SER A 99 1.79 7.44 -0.10
CA SER A 99 1.13 6.18 -0.43
C SER A 99 1.90 4.90 -0.07
N LEU A 100 3.01 4.98 0.68
CA LEU A 100 3.77 3.80 1.09
C LEU A 100 2.94 2.79 1.90
N ASN A 101 2.28 3.26 2.97
CA ASN A 101 1.52 2.39 3.87
C ASN A 101 0.16 2.01 3.26
N SER A 102 -0.47 2.94 2.55
CA SER A 102 -1.76 2.72 1.91
C SER A 102 -1.66 1.81 0.67
N ALA A 103 -0.60 1.89 -0.12
CA ALA A 103 -0.34 0.92 -1.20
C ALA A 103 -0.04 -0.48 -0.65
N ARG A 104 0.67 -0.57 0.48
CA ARG A 104 0.84 -1.83 1.21
C ARG A 104 -0.50 -2.38 1.66
N PHE A 105 -1.34 -1.59 2.31
CA PHE A 105 -2.66 -2.01 2.77
C PHE A 105 -3.56 -2.45 1.60
N TRP A 106 -3.54 -1.71 0.49
CA TRP A 106 -4.18 -2.09 -0.78
C TRP A 106 -3.70 -3.47 -1.26
N TRP A 107 -2.39 -3.72 -1.30
CA TRP A 107 -1.85 -5.03 -1.70
C TRP A 107 -2.32 -6.15 -0.76
N VAL A 108 -2.38 -5.89 0.56
CA VAL A 108 -2.85 -6.89 1.54
C VAL A 108 -4.33 -7.23 1.31
N LEU A 109 -5.18 -6.24 1.04
CA LEU A 109 -6.59 -6.50 0.74
C LEU A 109 -6.76 -7.32 -0.54
N ASN A 110 -5.98 -7.03 -1.59
CA ASN A 110 -5.98 -7.83 -2.82
C ASN A 110 -5.48 -9.26 -2.56
N TYR A 111 -4.44 -9.43 -1.74
CA TYR A 111 -3.97 -10.75 -1.30
C TYR A 111 -5.06 -11.55 -0.60
N TYR A 112 -5.97 -10.89 0.13
CA TYR A 112 -7.12 -11.53 0.78
C TYR A 112 -8.40 -11.52 -0.07
N GLY A 113 -8.31 -11.21 -1.37
CA GLY A 113 -9.42 -11.28 -2.32
C GLY A 113 -10.39 -10.10 -2.24
N HIS A 114 -10.13 -9.11 -1.39
CA HIS A 114 -10.90 -7.88 -1.30
C HIS A 114 -10.34 -6.85 -2.30
N THR A 115 -10.86 -6.86 -3.52
CA THR A 115 -10.38 -6.02 -4.63
C THR A 115 -11.09 -4.66 -4.72
N ASN A 116 -12.15 -4.43 -3.94
CA ASN A 116 -12.90 -3.18 -3.90
C ASN A 116 -12.19 -2.10 -3.06
N VAL A 117 -10.95 -1.81 -3.41
CA VAL A 117 -10.08 -0.89 -2.67
C VAL A 117 -9.39 0.10 -3.60
N LYS A 118 -9.31 1.36 -3.16
CA LYS A 118 -8.61 2.46 -3.82
C LYS A 118 -7.53 3.04 -2.91
N VAL A 119 -6.48 3.59 -3.51
CA VAL A 119 -5.50 4.45 -2.80
C VAL A 119 -5.81 5.92 -3.10
N LEU A 120 -5.84 6.76 -2.07
CA LEU A 120 -6.04 8.20 -2.20
C LEU A 120 -4.78 8.87 -2.73
N ASN A 121 -4.78 9.28 -4.00
CA ASN A 121 -3.63 9.91 -4.64
C ASN A 121 -3.37 11.32 -4.07
N GLY A 122 -2.21 11.53 -3.44
CA GLY A 122 -1.84 12.74 -2.69
C GLY A 122 -2.10 12.67 -1.18
N GLY A 123 -2.79 11.62 -0.72
CA GLY A 123 -2.94 11.26 0.69
C GLY A 123 -3.42 12.39 1.61
N TRP A 124 -2.98 12.33 2.87
CA TRP A 124 -3.33 13.29 3.92
C TRP A 124 -2.92 14.74 3.57
N LYS A 125 -1.73 14.93 2.98
CA LYS A 125 -1.18 16.28 2.74
C LYS A 125 -2.02 17.05 1.73
N LYS A 126 -2.37 16.43 0.59
CA LYS A 126 -3.22 17.05 -0.41
C LYS A 126 -4.62 17.31 0.14
N TRP A 127 -5.19 16.32 0.86
CA TRP A 127 -6.50 16.46 1.50
C TRP A 127 -6.57 17.68 2.42
N PHE A 128 -5.58 17.81 3.31
CA PHE A 128 -5.51 18.91 4.27
C PHE A 128 -5.27 20.27 3.58
N ASP A 129 -4.32 20.34 2.64
CA ASP A 129 -3.98 21.59 1.95
C ASP A 129 -5.14 22.15 1.10
N GLU A 130 -6.04 21.28 0.63
CA GLU A 130 -7.24 21.67 -0.12
C GLU A 130 -8.41 22.09 0.77
N GLY A 131 -8.26 21.99 2.09
CA GLY A 131 -9.30 22.39 3.05
C GLY A 131 -10.48 21.41 3.10
N HIS A 132 -10.28 20.16 2.70
CA HIS A 132 -11.33 19.13 2.81
C HIS A 132 -11.60 18.77 4.29
N PRO A 133 -12.80 18.22 4.60
CA PRO A 133 -13.18 17.94 5.99
C PRO A 133 -12.23 16.99 6.74
N THR A 134 -11.82 17.39 7.93
CA THR A 134 -11.00 16.57 8.84
C THR A 134 -11.72 16.36 10.17
N SER A 135 -11.24 15.40 10.96
CA SER A 135 -11.81 15.03 12.26
C SER A 135 -10.71 14.71 13.27
N VAL A 136 -11.06 14.79 14.54
CA VAL A 136 -10.35 14.17 15.67
C VAL A 136 -11.23 13.16 16.41
N ASP A 137 -12.51 13.09 16.05
CA ASP A 137 -13.50 12.21 16.65
C ASP A 137 -13.43 10.82 16.03
N ARG A 138 -13.69 9.78 16.85
CA ARG A 138 -13.86 8.42 16.34
C ARG A 138 -15.04 8.41 15.34
N PRO A 139 -14.90 7.74 14.19
CA PRO A 139 -16.02 7.61 13.25
C PRO A 139 -17.18 6.85 13.90
N PRO A 140 -18.42 7.05 13.40
CA PRO A 140 -19.57 6.25 13.83
C PRO A 140 -19.29 4.75 13.71
N ASP A 141 -19.83 3.98 14.64
CA ASP A 141 -19.84 2.52 14.51
C ASP A 141 -20.68 2.15 13.29
N VAL A 142 -20.12 1.32 12.42
CA VAL A 142 -20.90 0.66 11.38
C VAL A 142 -21.51 -0.60 12.00
N GLY A 143 -22.64 -1.05 11.45
CA GLY A 143 -23.26 -2.30 11.90
C GLY A 143 -22.34 -3.51 11.74
N GLU A 144 -22.81 -4.68 12.16
CA GLU A 144 -22.08 -5.93 11.94
C GLU A 144 -21.83 -6.14 10.44
N VAL A 145 -20.58 -6.42 10.09
CA VAL A 145 -20.13 -6.76 8.74
C VAL A 145 -19.49 -8.14 8.77
N THR A 146 -19.38 -8.77 7.60
CA THR A 146 -18.62 -10.02 7.44
C THR A 146 -17.51 -9.80 6.44
N PHE A 147 -16.29 -10.15 6.85
CA PHE A 147 -15.12 -10.20 5.98
C PHE A 147 -14.70 -11.66 5.75
N THR A 148 -14.67 -12.09 4.50
CA THR A 148 -14.33 -13.45 4.10
C THR A 148 -12.95 -13.48 3.43
N PRO A 149 -11.85 -13.68 4.19
CA PRO A 149 -10.51 -13.68 3.62
C PRO A 149 -10.33 -14.84 2.63
N LYS A 150 -9.82 -14.53 1.43
CA LYS A 150 -9.47 -15.52 0.39
C LYS A 150 -8.06 -15.24 -0.11
N THR A 151 -7.08 -16.04 0.32
CA THR A 151 -5.69 -15.82 -0.06
C THR A 151 -5.46 -16.08 -1.55
N ASP A 152 -4.70 -15.20 -2.20
CA ASP A 152 -4.12 -15.41 -3.52
C ASP A 152 -2.60 -15.52 -3.40
N ASP A 153 -2.12 -16.75 -3.23
CA ASP A 153 -0.70 -17.07 -3.06
C ASP A 153 0.14 -16.67 -4.28
N SER A 154 -0.47 -16.42 -5.46
CA SER A 154 0.24 -15.97 -6.65
C SER A 154 0.79 -14.54 -6.52
N LEU A 155 0.27 -13.75 -5.56
CA LEU A 155 0.75 -12.41 -5.27
C LEU A 155 2.01 -12.39 -4.38
N VAL A 156 2.46 -13.56 -3.89
CA VAL A 156 3.62 -13.68 -3.00
C VAL A 156 4.77 -14.39 -3.71
N CYS A 157 5.90 -13.70 -3.85
CA CYS A 157 7.16 -14.34 -4.20
C CYS A 157 7.76 -15.02 -2.96
N THR A 158 7.69 -16.35 -2.89
CA THR A 158 8.38 -17.10 -1.83
C THR A 158 9.90 -17.07 -2.04
N LEU A 159 10.65 -17.34 -0.97
CA LEU A 159 12.12 -17.42 -1.06
C LEU A 159 12.57 -18.48 -2.07
N ASP A 160 12.00 -19.68 -2.01
CA ASP A 160 12.38 -20.78 -2.91
C ASP A 160 12.05 -20.46 -4.37
N TYR A 161 10.88 -19.87 -4.64
CA TYR A 161 10.53 -19.40 -5.97
C TYR A 161 11.51 -18.32 -6.46
N GLY A 162 11.76 -17.29 -5.64
CA GLY A 162 12.67 -16.20 -5.98
C GLY A 162 14.08 -16.68 -6.27
N VAL A 163 14.64 -17.56 -5.43
CA VAL A 163 15.95 -18.18 -5.67
C VAL A 163 15.98 -18.93 -7.00
N GLY A 164 14.91 -19.65 -7.34
CA GLY A 164 14.78 -20.34 -8.62
C GLY A 164 14.70 -19.44 -9.85
N GLN A 165 14.35 -18.15 -9.70
CA GLN A 165 14.28 -17.18 -10.79
C GLN A 165 15.57 -16.35 -10.97
N VAL A 166 16.55 -16.47 -10.07
CA VAL A 166 17.81 -15.72 -10.20
C VAL A 166 18.54 -16.14 -11.48
N GLY A 167 18.82 -15.16 -12.35
CA GLY A 167 19.47 -15.38 -13.64
C GLY A 167 18.53 -15.84 -14.77
N ASN A 168 17.21 -15.88 -14.53
CA ASN A 168 16.23 -16.10 -15.60
C ASN A 168 16.02 -14.78 -16.39
N ASP A 169 16.28 -14.80 -17.69
CA ASP A 169 16.13 -13.63 -18.57
C ASP A 169 14.68 -13.12 -18.68
N ASP A 170 13.68 -13.95 -18.36
CA ASP A 170 12.27 -13.59 -18.36
C ASP A 170 11.76 -13.01 -17.03
N THR A 171 12.59 -13.01 -15.98
CA THR A 171 12.25 -12.44 -14.66
C THR A 171 13.09 -11.20 -14.37
N VAL A 172 12.42 -10.15 -13.90
CA VAL A 172 13.05 -8.92 -13.43
C VAL A 172 12.81 -8.78 -11.93
N PHE A 173 13.88 -8.79 -11.15
CA PHE A 173 13.85 -8.39 -9.74
C PHE A 173 13.98 -6.87 -9.65
N TRP A 174 12.89 -6.19 -9.32
CA TRP A 174 12.84 -4.74 -9.18
C TRP A 174 12.96 -4.34 -7.71
N ASP A 175 14.16 -3.88 -7.34
CA ASP A 175 14.47 -3.36 -6.01
C ASP A 175 14.01 -1.91 -5.90
N VAL A 176 13.01 -1.65 -5.06
CA VAL A 176 12.43 -0.30 -4.88
C VAL A 176 12.93 0.41 -3.62
N ARG A 177 13.93 -0.15 -2.92
CA ARG A 177 14.48 0.42 -1.67
C ARG A 177 15.25 1.73 -1.93
N SER A 178 15.90 2.28 -0.90
CA SER A 178 16.77 3.45 -1.10
C SER A 178 18.09 3.11 -1.80
N ASP A 179 18.71 4.11 -2.43
CA ASP A 179 20.05 3.97 -3.06
C ASP A 179 21.09 3.34 -2.10
N GLY A 180 21.06 3.73 -0.82
CA GLY A 180 22.00 3.21 0.18
C GLY A 180 21.75 1.74 0.55
N GLU A 181 20.49 1.30 0.53
CA GLU A 181 20.16 -0.12 0.72
C GLU A 181 20.56 -0.95 -0.49
N TRP A 182 20.45 -0.37 -1.69
CA TRP A 182 20.82 -0.97 -2.96
C TRP A 182 22.34 -1.14 -3.14
N ASP A 183 23.12 -0.11 -2.82
CA ASP A 183 24.59 -0.12 -2.93
C ASP A 183 25.28 -0.78 -1.72
N GLY A 184 24.53 -1.01 -0.64
CA GLY A 184 24.99 -1.66 0.57
C GLY A 184 25.70 -0.74 1.57
N SER A 185 25.69 0.58 1.35
CA SER A 185 26.15 1.58 2.32
C SER A 185 25.22 1.71 3.53
N ASN A 186 23.97 1.27 3.40
CA ASN A 186 22.99 1.17 4.48
C ASN A 186 22.46 -0.26 4.59
N ASP A 187 22.94 -1.00 5.60
CA ASP A 187 22.55 -2.40 5.80
C ASP A 187 21.16 -2.57 6.45
N ARG A 188 20.56 -1.49 6.96
CA ARG A 188 19.29 -1.52 7.71
C ARG A 188 19.27 -2.51 8.89
N GLY A 189 20.43 -2.92 9.40
CA GLY A 189 20.58 -3.97 10.42
C GLY A 189 20.53 -5.41 9.89
N ASN A 190 20.56 -5.60 8.56
CA ASN A 190 20.61 -6.93 7.96
C ASN A 190 22.00 -7.56 8.08
N ALA A 191 22.06 -8.89 8.18
CA ALA A 191 23.32 -9.63 8.24
C ALA A 191 24.17 -9.50 6.95
N ARG A 192 23.54 -9.16 5.82
CA ARG A 192 24.18 -8.91 4.52
C ARG A 192 23.55 -7.67 3.89
N ALA A 193 24.38 -6.73 3.45
CA ALA A 193 23.98 -5.56 2.69
C ALA A 193 24.06 -5.82 1.17
N GLY A 194 23.43 -4.95 0.38
CA GLY A 194 23.34 -5.07 -1.08
C GLY A 194 21.98 -5.61 -1.52
N ARG A 195 21.97 -6.43 -2.57
CA ARG A 195 20.78 -6.73 -3.38
C ARG A 195 20.75 -8.14 -3.92
N ILE A 196 19.61 -8.56 -4.46
CA ILE A 196 19.48 -9.81 -5.21
C ILE A 196 20.38 -9.73 -6.46
N PRO A 197 21.19 -10.77 -6.77
CA PRO A 197 22.00 -10.79 -7.97
C PRO A 197 21.16 -10.60 -9.24
N GLY A 198 21.58 -9.68 -10.11
CA GLY A 198 20.88 -9.37 -11.36
C GLY A 198 19.63 -8.50 -11.21
N ALA A 199 19.27 -8.08 -9.99
CA ALA A 199 18.21 -7.09 -9.79
C ALA A 199 18.55 -5.77 -10.50
N ILE A 200 17.51 -4.98 -10.72
CA ILE A 200 17.56 -3.58 -11.17
C ILE A 200 17.02 -2.67 -10.07
N HIS A 201 17.33 -1.38 -10.16
CA HIS A 201 16.97 -0.40 -9.14
C HIS A 201 16.20 0.78 -9.71
N LEU A 202 15.10 1.11 -9.04
CA LEU A 202 14.45 2.40 -9.12
C LEU A 202 13.66 2.58 -7.82
N GLU A 203 14.10 3.49 -6.97
CA GLU A 203 13.47 3.73 -5.67
C GLU A 203 12.00 4.13 -5.84
N TRP A 204 11.12 3.61 -4.99
CA TRP A 204 9.67 3.88 -5.07
C TRP A 204 9.35 5.38 -5.04
N LEU A 205 10.15 6.20 -4.34
CA LEU A 205 9.99 7.66 -4.29
C LEU A 205 10.12 8.30 -5.68
N ASN A 206 10.91 7.71 -6.59
CA ASN A 206 11.04 8.24 -7.94
C ASN A 206 9.73 8.13 -8.74
N LEU A 207 8.80 7.26 -8.35
CA LEU A 207 7.49 7.09 -9.01
C LEU A 207 6.48 8.17 -8.60
N LEU A 208 6.84 9.04 -7.65
CA LEU A 208 5.99 10.08 -7.11
C LEU A 208 6.45 11.47 -7.56
N THR A 209 5.54 12.43 -7.58
CA THR A 209 5.89 13.84 -7.75
C THR A 209 6.80 14.30 -6.61
N ASP A 210 7.69 15.24 -6.92
CA ASP A 210 8.68 15.78 -5.99
C ASP A 210 8.11 16.88 -5.08
N ASP A 211 6.88 17.32 -5.35
CA ASP A 211 6.14 18.24 -4.51
C ASP A 211 5.74 17.61 -3.16
N ARG A 212 5.20 18.45 -2.28
CA ARG A 212 4.84 18.02 -0.93
C ARG A 212 3.67 17.03 -0.87
N HIS A 213 2.82 16.94 -1.90
CA HIS A 213 1.69 16.02 -1.96
C HIS A 213 2.14 14.60 -2.34
N ARG A 214 3.24 14.46 -3.09
CA ARG A 214 3.81 13.18 -3.52
C ARG A 214 2.77 12.29 -4.19
N MET A 215 2.14 12.82 -5.23
CA MET A 215 1.18 12.07 -6.04
C MET A 215 1.91 11.07 -6.94
N PHE A 216 1.24 10.00 -7.37
CA PHE A 216 1.76 9.17 -8.45
C PHE A 216 2.01 10.04 -9.70
N LYS A 217 3.16 9.85 -10.37
CA LYS A 217 3.47 10.54 -11.63
C LYS A 217 2.52 10.11 -12.75
N PRO A 218 2.32 10.94 -13.79
CA PRO A 218 1.51 10.56 -14.94
C PRO A 218 1.95 9.25 -15.58
N ALA A 219 1.00 8.47 -16.10
CA ALA A 219 1.29 7.12 -16.59
C ALA A 219 2.29 7.08 -17.74
N SER A 220 2.35 8.12 -18.58
CA SER A 220 3.35 8.22 -19.64
C SER A 220 4.77 8.35 -19.09
N GLU A 221 4.95 9.09 -17.99
CA GLU A 221 6.24 9.24 -17.31
C GLU A 221 6.62 7.94 -16.62
N LEU A 222 5.70 7.34 -15.85
CA LEU A 222 5.91 6.04 -15.21
C LEU A 222 6.31 4.95 -16.22
N ARG A 223 5.59 4.84 -17.35
CA ARG A 223 5.95 3.88 -18.41
C ARG A 223 7.36 4.13 -18.94
N SER A 224 7.69 5.38 -19.25
CA SER A 224 9.02 5.74 -19.75
C SER A 224 10.13 5.39 -18.75
N MET A 225 9.90 5.61 -17.45
CA MET A 225 10.85 5.28 -16.39
C MET A 225 11.05 3.76 -16.24
N LEU A 226 9.95 2.99 -16.27
CA LEU A 226 9.98 1.53 -16.13
C LEU A 226 10.57 0.84 -17.37
N ASP A 227 10.21 1.29 -18.58
CA ASP A 227 10.76 0.78 -19.83
C ASP A 227 12.28 1.01 -19.89
N ALA A 228 12.77 2.16 -19.41
CA ALA A 228 14.19 2.51 -19.42
C ALA A 228 15.07 1.58 -18.55
N ILE A 229 14.48 0.91 -17.55
CA ILE A 229 15.16 -0.04 -16.67
C ILE A 229 14.81 -1.49 -16.97
N GLY A 230 14.00 -1.76 -18.01
CA GLY A 230 13.60 -3.11 -18.41
C GLY A 230 12.45 -3.72 -17.61
N VAL A 231 11.70 -2.91 -16.84
CA VAL A 231 10.43 -3.33 -16.22
C VAL A 231 9.33 -3.18 -17.25
N THR A 232 9.14 -4.22 -18.07
CA THR A 232 8.18 -4.22 -19.17
C THR A 232 7.06 -5.25 -18.98
N PRO A 233 5.87 -5.07 -19.59
CA PRO A 233 4.72 -5.97 -19.39
C PRO A 233 4.93 -7.42 -19.86
N ASP A 234 5.94 -7.69 -20.69
CA ASP A 234 6.29 -9.04 -21.15
C ASP A 234 7.16 -9.82 -20.16
N LYS A 235 7.68 -9.16 -19.11
CA LYS A 235 8.51 -9.78 -18.07
C LYS A 235 7.70 -10.19 -16.86
N ASN A 236 8.16 -11.23 -16.18
CA ASN A 236 7.74 -11.54 -14.82
C ASN A 236 8.43 -10.58 -13.86
N VAL A 237 7.69 -9.62 -13.29
CA VAL A 237 8.26 -8.58 -12.41
C VAL A 237 8.06 -8.97 -10.94
N VAL A 238 9.17 -9.15 -10.22
CA VAL A 238 9.18 -9.40 -8.77
C VAL A 238 9.73 -8.15 -8.07
N THR A 239 8.87 -7.40 -7.40
CA THR A 239 9.28 -6.20 -6.63
C THR A 239 9.55 -6.53 -5.17
N TYR A 240 10.52 -5.84 -4.57
CA TYR A 240 10.85 -5.95 -3.14
C TYR A 240 11.48 -4.67 -2.56
#